data_AF-A0A3S9V5V0-F1
#
_entry.id   AF-A0A3S9V5V0-F1
#
_cell.length_a   1.000
_cell.length_b   1.000
_cell.length_c   1.000
_cell.angle_alpha   90.00
_cell.angle_beta   90.00
_cell.angle_gamma   90.00
#
_symmetry.space_group_name_H-M   'P 1'
#
loop_
_entity.id
_entity.type
_entity.pdbx_description
1 polymer ?
#
loop_
_entity_poly.entity_id
_entity_poly.type
_entity_poly.pdbx_seq_one_letter_code
_entity_poly.pdbx_strand_id
1 'polypeptide(L)'
;MITHIEGNLSAHYNCNYSCVFRIGGKREVKSGALDDLIVGESRVLTDSQVTSLWGGIDPQFSPDNAVAAVQSALPQDEYEQLFPCRIGTKEWHKISANLPNYNIDQTDYYSYNNLIAAITDVANIKYKLEYRQDDTKNSRVFRFDKKTKTETLIYQNANFSTSSNRTVPIISKTVDFGSFIKEGSELKRKRELAAFLANISHETGIVISRFARSPHVWGLYWNEEISYINTTTVNYVEAHDYFPPVAGKSYHGRGPIQLSWNYNYGLISGIIYGSKDKLLQQPELIVNDGKLGFMTAILFWMTPQPPKPSAHDVVVGNWTPSESEISKGLTQAGFGITIMIINGILEGNLAETDRRINSRVGYYRKITTQMGISIEGEKLNTVGMSPF
;
A
#
# COMPACT_ATOMS: atom_id res chain seq x y z
N MET A 1 -34.13 60.16 -43.93
CA MET A 1 -34.07 60.60 -42.53
C MET A 1 -34.42 59.36 -41.71
N ILE A 2 -33.39 58.74 -41.13
CA ILE A 2 -33.45 57.36 -40.60
C ILE A 2 -33.51 57.42 -39.07
N THR A 3 -34.44 56.66 -38.51
CA THR A 3 -34.49 56.24 -37.10
C THR A 3 -34.73 54.73 -37.05
N HIS A 4 -33.83 54.03 -36.37
CA HIS A 4 -34.08 53.03 -35.32
C HIS A 4 -35.06 51.85 -35.55
N ILE A 5 -34.57 50.60 -35.42
CA ILE A 5 -34.75 49.66 -34.27
C ILE A 5 -34.66 48.16 -34.67
N GLU A 6 -33.87 47.42 -33.87
CA GLU A 6 -33.84 45.99 -33.48
C GLU A 6 -33.70 44.80 -34.48
N GLY A 7 -32.88 43.82 -34.05
CA GLY A 7 -32.75 42.51 -34.71
C GLY A 7 -31.61 41.61 -34.19
N ASN A 8 -31.86 40.99 -33.05
CA ASN A 8 -31.24 39.88 -32.30
C ASN A 8 -30.32 38.80 -32.98
N LEU A 9 -29.57 38.12 -32.08
CA LEU A 9 -29.04 36.72 -32.09
C LEU A 9 -27.58 36.44 -32.48
N SER A 10 -26.75 36.12 -31.47
CA SER A 10 -25.88 34.93 -31.53
C SER A 10 -25.62 34.37 -30.12
N ALA A 11 -25.62 33.03 -30.05
CA ALA A 11 -25.68 32.23 -28.84
C ALA A 11 -24.30 31.75 -28.35
N HIS A 12 -24.31 31.44 -27.06
CA HIS A 12 -23.27 30.93 -26.17
C HIS A 12 -22.29 29.87 -26.71
N TYR A 13 -21.01 30.03 -26.31
CA TYR A 13 -20.18 28.96 -25.73
C TYR A 13 -19.34 29.54 -24.58
N ASN A 14 -19.63 29.11 -23.35
CA ASN A 14 -18.87 29.45 -22.14
C ASN A 14 -17.69 28.49 -21.98
N CYS A 15 -16.47 29.02 -21.93
CA CYS A 15 -15.28 28.31 -21.47
C CYS A 15 -14.51 29.26 -20.56
N ASN A 16 -14.65 29.12 -19.24
CA ASN A 16 -13.90 29.91 -18.26
C ASN A 16 -13.11 28.96 -17.35
N TYR A 17 -11.83 28.80 -17.67
CA TYR A 17 -10.81 28.37 -16.73
C TYR A 17 -10.49 29.54 -15.80
N SER A 18 -10.93 29.50 -14.54
CA SER A 18 -10.47 30.44 -13.53
C SER A 18 -9.15 29.97 -12.93
N CYS A 19 -8.07 30.60 -13.36
CA CYS A 19 -6.78 30.59 -12.70
C CYS A 19 -6.87 31.47 -11.44
N VAL A 20 -6.81 30.88 -10.23
CA VAL A 20 -6.81 31.64 -8.97
C VAL A 20 -5.38 31.78 -8.49
N PHE A 21 -4.82 32.97 -8.67
CA PHE A 21 -3.63 33.43 -7.94
C PHE A 21 -3.98 33.55 -6.45
N ARG A 22 -3.39 32.72 -5.59
CA ARG A 22 -3.42 32.92 -4.13
C ARG A 22 -2.30 33.87 -3.72
N ILE A 23 -2.66 35.10 -3.39
CA ILE A 23 -1.82 36.04 -2.64
C ILE A 23 -1.85 35.59 -1.17
N GLY A 24 -0.67 35.26 -0.63
CA GLY A 24 -0.49 34.76 0.73
C GLY A 24 -0.74 35.83 1.80
N GLY A 25 -1.89 35.75 2.46
CA GLY A 25 -2.14 36.36 3.76
C GLY A 25 -2.01 35.31 4.86
N LYS A 26 -1.07 35.49 5.79
CA LYS A 26 -0.97 34.70 7.02
C LYS A 26 -2.26 34.91 7.85
N ARG A 27 -3.10 33.88 7.95
CA ARG A 27 -4.08 33.76 9.04
C ARG A 27 -3.61 32.67 9.98
N GLU A 28 -3.09 33.06 11.14
CA GLU A 28 -2.99 32.18 12.29
C GLU A 28 -4.42 31.88 12.77
N VAL A 29 -4.87 30.65 12.54
CA VAL A 29 -6.05 30.10 13.22
C VAL A 29 -5.52 29.44 14.49
N LYS A 30 -5.72 30.10 15.64
CA LYS A 30 -5.56 29.44 16.94
C LYS A 30 -6.73 28.47 17.13
N SER A 31 -6.58 27.23 16.68
CA SER A 31 -7.39 26.12 17.20
C SER A 31 -7.03 25.95 18.67
N GLY A 32 -8.03 25.90 19.57
CA GLY A 32 -7.79 25.46 20.95
C GLY A 32 -6.98 24.16 20.91
N ALA A 33 -5.79 24.17 21.48
CA ALA A 33 -4.86 23.05 21.39
C ALA A 33 -5.54 21.82 21.98
N LEU A 34 -5.70 20.78 21.19
CA LEU A 34 -6.14 19.49 21.71
C LEU A 34 -5.01 18.92 22.56
N ASP A 35 -5.36 18.23 23.65
CA ASP A 35 -4.37 17.52 24.46
C ASP A 35 -3.59 16.52 23.60
N ASP A 36 -2.29 16.40 23.88
CA ASP A 36 -1.40 15.44 23.22
C ASP A 36 -1.77 14.02 23.65
N LEU A 37 -2.07 13.15 22.68
CA LEU A 37 -2.31 11.74 22.94
C LEU A 37 -1.02 11.05 23.41
N ILE A 38 -1.14 10.08 24.32
CA ILE A 38 -0.07 9.09 24.58
C ILE A 38 -0.20 7.90 23.62
N VAL A 39 0.91 7.19 23.38
CA VAL A 39 0.92 6.04 22.45
C VAL A 39 -0.07 4.97 22.93
N GLY A 40 -0.96 4.54 22.04
CA GLY A 40 -2.07 3.62 22.30
C GLY A 40 -3.40 4.31 22.68
N GLU A 41 -3.37 5.61 22.98
CA GLU A 41 -4.57 6.38 23.31
C GLU A 41 -5.38 6.75 22.06
N SER A 42 -6.70 6.79 22.22
CA SER A 42 -7.65 7.12 21.17
C SER A 42 -8.60 8.23 21.60
N ARG A 43 -9.07 9.02 20.63
CA ARG A 43 -10.12 10.03 20.84
C ARG A 43 -11.11 10.05 19.68
N VAL A 44 -12.38 10.34 19.99
CA VAL A 44 -13.41 10.58 18.96
C VAL A 44 -13.40 12.05 18.59
N LEU A 45 -13.33 12.34 17.29
CA LEU A 45 -13.27 13.69 16.74
C LEU A 45 -14.64 14.18 16.27
N THR A 46 -14.90 15.47 16.49
CA THR A 46 -15.99 16.21 15.82
C THR A 46 -15.69 16.42 14.35
N ASP A 47 -16.71 16.73 13.53
CA ASP A 47 -16.51 16.98 12.09
C ASP A 47 -15.54 18.13 11.79
N SER A 48 -15.57 19.18 12.62
CA SER A 48 -14.61 20.28 12.49
C SER A 48 -13.18 19.82 12.76
N GLN A 49 -12.97 18.93 13.73
CA GLN A 49 -11.65 18.38 14.04
C GLN A 49 -11.18 17.38 12.97
N VAL A 50 -12.07 16.55 12.44
CA VAL A 50 -11.76 15.67 11.30
C VAL A 50 -11.32 16.51 10.09
N THR A 51 -12.02 17.62 9.83
CA THR A 51 -11.66 18.54 8.74
C THR A 51 -10.29 19.19 8.97
N SER A 52 -10.05 19.75 10.16
CA SER A 52 -8.80 20.48 10.43
C SER A 52 -7.58 19.57 10.57
N LEU A 53 -7.72 18.39 11.20
CA LEU A 53 -6.60 17.50 11.48
C LEU A 53 -6.33 16.52 10.33
N TRP A 54 -7.37 16.04 9.64
CA TRP A 54 -7.28 14.94 8.67
C TRP A 54 -7.65 15.34 7.24
N GLY A 55 -7.98 16.62 7.00
CA GLY A 55 -8.46 17.09 5.71
C GLY A 55 -9.86 16.58 5.36
N GLY A 56 -10.63 16.13 6.35
CA GLY A 56 -11.97 15.58 6.14
C GLY A 56 -11.99 14.08 5.79
N ILE A 57 -13.19 13.61 5.44
CA ILE A 57 -13.43 12.27 4.89
C ILE A 57 -13.94 12.48 3.46
N ASP A 58 -13.16 12.04 2.47
CA ASP A 58 -13.56 12.13 1.07
C ASP A 58 -14.56 11.01 0.76
N PRO A 59 -15.82 11.32 0.36
CA PRO A 59 -16.80 10.30 -0.01
C PRO A 59 -16.38 9.49 -1.23
N GLN A 60 -15.49 10.00 -2.09
CA GLN A 60 -14.92 9.22 -3.18
C GLN A 60 -14.09 8.06 -2.63
N PHE A 61 -13.40 8.20 -1.50
CA PHE A 61 -12.60 7.14 -0.89
C PHE A 61 -13.41 6.30 0.12
N SER A 62 -14.72 6.20 -0.06
CA SER A 62 -15.56 5.29 0.74
C SER A 62 -15.28 3.81 0.42
N PRO A 63 -15.58 2.88 1.34
CA PRO A 63 -15.46 1.44 1.09
C PRO A 63 -16.19 0.98 -0.17
N ASP A 64 -17.45 1.41 -0.36
CA ASP A 64 -18.25 1.00 -1.52
C ASP A 64 -17.60 1.47 -2.83
N ASN A 65 -17.07 2.69 -2.86
CA ASN A 65 -16.39 3.22 -4.05
C ASN A 65 -15.01 2.57 -4.29
N ALA A 66 -14.30 2.15 -3.24
CA ALA A 66 -13.05 1.40 -3.36
C ALA A 66 -13.30 -0.02 -3.90
N VAL A 67 -14.34 -0.70 -3.40
CA VAL A 67 -14.77 -2.00 -3.91
C VAL A 67 -15.20 -1.90 -5.38
N ALA A 68 -16.04 -0.92 -5.72
CA ALA A 68 -16.49 -0.72 -7.09
C ALA A 68 -15.33 -0.45 -8.06
N ALA A 69 -14.31 0.29 -7.63
CA ALA A 69 -13.11 0.51 -8.43
C ALA A 69 -12.37 -0.80 -8.73
N VAL A 70 -12.23 -1.70 -7.74
CA VAL A 70 -11.51 -2.97 -7.93
C VAL A 70 -12.32 -3.92 -8.79
N GLN A 71 -13.62 -4.03 -8.55
CA GLN A 71 -14.52 -4.85 -9.35
C GLN A 71 -14.58 -4.39 -10.81
N SER A 72 -14.50 -3.09 -11.06
CA SER A 72 -14.45 -2.55 -12.42
C SER A 72 -13.10 -2.78 -13.11
N ALA A 73 -11.99 -2.69 -12.37
CA ALA A 73 -10.64 -2.86 -12.92
C ALA A 73 -10.22 -4.32 -13.09
N LEU A 74 -10.76 -5.21 -12.25
CA LEU A 74 -10.51 -6.64 -12.25
C LEU A 74 -11.75 -7.40 -11.76
N PRO A 75 -12.66 -7.77 -12.69
CA PRO A 75 -13.78 -8.65 -12.39
C PRO A 75 -13.33 -9.99 -11.79
N GLN A 76 -14.22 -10.64 -11.03
CA GLN A 76 -13.90 -11.87 -10.31
C GLN A 76 -13.45 -13.01 -11.23
N ASP A 77 -14.10 -13.18 -12.37
CA ASP A 77 -13.77 -14.22 -13.34
C ASP A 77 -12.37 -14.00 -13.96
N GLU A 78 -12.01 -12.74 -14.24
CA GLU A 78 -10.65 -12.39 -14.68
C GLU A 78 -9.61 -12.65 -13.59
N TYR A 79 -9.91 -12.33 -12.32
CA TYR A 79 -9.06 -12.65 -11.18
C TYR A 79 -8.82 -14.16 -11.05
N GLU A 80 -9.89 -14.95 -11.17
CA GLU A 80 -9.82 -16.41 -11.11
C GLU A 80 -8.98 -17.00 -12.26
N GLN A 81 -9.09 -16.43 -13.46
CA GLN A 81 -8.27 -16.79 -14.62
C GLN A 81 -6.79 -16.41 -14.46
N LEU A 82 -6.48 -15.29 -13.80
CA LEU A 82 -5.11 -14.87 -13.53
C LEU A 82 -4.40 -15.84 -12.60
N PHE A 83 -5.10 -16.29 -11.55
CA PHE A 83 -4.56 -17.06 -10.44
C PHE A 83 -5.27 -18.42 -10.27
N PRO A 84 -5.24 -19.30 -11.28
CA PRO A 84 -5.99 -20.56 -11.24
C PRO A 84 -5.39 -21.57 -10.27
N CYS A 85 -4.10 -21.41 -9.90
CA CYS A 85 -3.35 -22.32 -9.04
C CYS A 85 -3.05 -21.73 -7.66
N ARG A 86 -3.75 -20.65 -7.24
CA ARG A 86 -3.54 -20.03 -5.93
C ARG A 86 -3.94 -20.98 -4.80
N ILE A 87 -3.34 -20.79 -3.63
CA ILE A 87 -3.43 -21.69 -2.48
C ILE A 87 -4.90 -21.97 -2.08
N GLY A 88 -5.26 -23.24 -1.96
CA GLY A 88 -6.61 -23.70 -1.58
C GLY A 88 -7.65 -23.75 -2.70
N THR A 89 -7.29 -23.42 -3.95
CA THR A 89 -8.17 -23.72 -5.10
C THR A 89 -8.20 -25.21 -5.41
N LYS A 90 -9.25 -25.67 -6.11
CA LYS A 90 -9.36 -27.06 -6.58
C LYS A 90 -8.12 -27.51 -7.37
N GLU A 91 -7.62 -26.64 -8.23
CA GLU A 91 -6.44 -26.93 -9.05
C GLU A 91 -5.16 -26.97 -8.20
N TRP A 92 -5.03 -26.08 -7.21
CA TRP A 92 -3.94 -26.15 -6.23
C TRP A 92 -3.95 -27.47 -5.45
N HIS A 93 -5.11 -27.96 -4.97
CA HIS A 93 -5.19 -29.25 -4.28
C HIS A 93 -4.76 -30.41 -5.18
N LYS A 94 -5.22 -30.42 -6.43
CA LYS A 94 -4.85 -31.45 -7.42
C LYS A 94 -3.34 -31.51 -7.65
N ILE A 95 -2.69 -30.34 -7.69
CA ILE A 95 -1.24 -30.23 -7.95
C ILE A 95 -0.43 -30.53 -6.69
N SER A 96 -0.90 -30.04 -5.54
CA SER A 96 -0.15 -30.03 -4.28
C SER A 96 -0.29 -31.30 -3.47
N ALA A 97 -1.27 -32.17 -3.76
CA ALA A 97 -1.59 -33.35 -2.95
C ALA A 97 -0.39 -34.24 -2.57
N ASN A 98 0.67 -34.26 -3.38
CA ASN A 98 1.88 -35.07 -3.16
C ASN A 98 3.15 -34.22 -2.93
N LEU A 99 2.99 -32.92 -2.68
CA LEU A 99 4.09 -32.01 -2.40
C LEU A 99 4.22 -31.78 -0.88
N PRO A 100 5.43 -31.49 -0.37
CA PRO A 100 5.60 -31.05 1.00
C PRO A 100 4.73 -29.84 1.33
N ASN A 101 4.35 -29.69 2.60
CA ASN A 101 3.51 -28.60 3.11
C ASN A 101 2.09 -28.56 2.53
N TYR A 102 1.64 -29.65 1.89
CA TYR A 102 0.24 -29.80 1.52
C TYR A 102 -0.64 -29.91 2.77
N ASN A 103 -1.74 -29.16 2.77
CA ASN A 103 -2.80 -29.25 3.76
C ASN A 103 -4.12 -29.53 3.04
N ILE A 104 -4.78 -30.64 3.39
CA ILE A 104 -6.06 -31.05 2.80
C ILE A 104 -7.19 -30.07 3.15
N ASP A 105 -7.11 -29.41 4.31
CA ASP A 105 -8.11 -28.47 4.81
C ASP A 105 -7.83 -27.03 4.37
N GLN A 106 -6.81 -26.82 3.52
CA GLN A 106 -6.45 -25.49 3.02
C GLN A 106 -7.59 -24.88 2.20
N THR A 107 -8.22 -23.84 2.73
CA THR A 107 -9.23 -23.06 2.00
C THR A 107 -8.58 -22.08 1.02
N ASP A 108 -9.36 -21.56 0.07
CA ASP A 108 -8.95 -20.49 -0.86
C ASP A 108 -8.62 -19.19 -0.10
N TYR A 109 -7.38 -19.12 0.41
CA TYR A 109 -6.89 -18.03 1.24
C TYR A 109 -6.84 -16.74 0.44
N TYR A 110 -6.40 -16.81 -0.82
CA TYR A 110 -6.38 -15.69 -1.75
C TYR A 110 -7.68 -15.58 -2.57
N SER A 111 -8.84 -15.87 -1.97
CA SER A 111 -10.11 -15.72 -2.69
C SER A 111 -10.39 -14.25 -3.06
N TYR A 112 -11.13 -14.05 -4.15
CA TYR A 112 -11.61 -12.73 -4.54
C TYR A 112 -12.44 -12.06 -3.42
N ASN A 113 -13.24 -12.85 -2.69
CA ASN A 113 -14.00 -12.37 -1.54
C ASN A 113 -13.10 -11.82 -0.42
N ASN A 114 -11.98 -12.49 -0.12
CA ASN A 114 -11.02 -11.99 0.86
C ASN A 114 -10.34 -10.70 0.39
N LEU A 115 -10.04 -10.57 -0.90
CA LEU A 115 -9.53 -9.33 -1.49
C LEU A 115 -10.55 -8.18 -1.31
N ILE A 116 -11.80 -8.38 -1.72
CA ILE A 116 -12.87 -7.37 -1.61
C ILE A 116 -13.15 -6.99 -0.16
N ALA A 117 -13.18 -7.96 0.76
CA ALA A 117 -13.36 -7.70 2.18
C ALA A 117 -12.18 -6.91 2.77
N ALA A 118 -10.95 -7.19 2.35
CA ALA A 118 -9.77 -6.45 2.77
C ALA A 118 -9.83 -4.99 2.29
N ILE A 119 -10.20 -4.76 1.02
CA ILE A 119 -10.40 -3.43 0.45
C ILE A 119 -11.46 -2.65 1.23
N THR A 120 -12.57 -3.30 1.57
CA THR A 120 -13.66 -2.69 2.34
C THR A 120 -13.17 -2.21 3.71
N ASP A 121 -12.41 -3.05 4.42
CA ASP A 121 -11.90 -2.73 5.76
C ASP A 121 -10.80 -1.66 5.71
N VAL A 122 -9.80 -1.79 4.83
CA VAL A 122 -8.71 -0.79 4.74
C VAL A 122 -9.23 0.55 4.24
N ALA A 123 -10.21 0.58 3.33
CA ALA A 123 -10.79 1.82 2.85
C ALA A 123 -11.50 2.63 3.93
N ASN A 124 -11.74 2.10 5.13
CA ASN A 124 -12.24 2.87 6.28
C ASN A 124 -11.13 3.52 7.12
N ILE A 125 -9.86 3.33 6.77
CA ILE A 125 -8.72 3.77 7.58
C ILE A 125 -7.98 4.90 6.85
N LYS A 126 -7.60 5.94 7.59
CA LYS A 126 -6.56 6.88 7.19
C LYS A 126 -5.33 6.70 8.08
N TYR A 127 -4.18 6.98 7.51
CA TYR A 127 -2.88 6.94 8.17
C TYR A 127 -2.24 8.32 8.08
N LYS A 128 -1.52 8.73 9.12
CA LYS A 128 -0.75 9.96 9.10
C LYS A 128 0.62 9.75 9.70
N LEU A 129 1.64 10.03 8.91
CA LEU A 129 3.03 10.08 9.33
C LEU A 129 3.44 11.54 9.50
N GLU A 130 3.91 11.87 10.69
CA GLU A 130 4.50 13.17 10.99
C GLU A 130 5.95 12.99 11.40
N TYR A 131 6.83 13.87 10.92
CA TYR A 131 8.24 13.89 11.34
C TYR A 131 8.72 15.32 11.52
N ARG A 132 9.71 15.49 12.40
CA ARG A 132 10.40 16.77 12.54
C ARG A 132 11.19 17.04 11.28
N GLN A 133 11.14 18.28 10.80
CA GLN A 133 11.89 18.71 9.63
C GLN A 133 13.37 18.30 9.78
N ASP A 134 13.95 17.78 8.70
CA ASP A 134 15.33 17.29 8.60
C ASP A 134 15.68 16.03 9.45
N ASP A 135 14.73 15.47 10.21
CA ASP A 135 14.89 14.22 10.95
C ASP A 135 13.65 13.31 10.80
N THR A 136 13.67 12.47 9.76
CA THR A 136 12.59 11.52 9.47
C THR A 136 12.46 10.40 10.51
N LYS A 137 13.49 10.16 11.34
CA LYS A 137 13.46 9.16 12.42
C LYS A 137 12.76 9.70 13.66
N ASN A 138 12.83 11.02 13.87
CA ASN A 138 12.04 11.69 14.88
C ASN A 138 10.60 11.92 14.39
N SER A 139 9.82 10.84 14.44
CA SER A 139 8.50 10.76 13.85
C SER A 139 7.42 10.27 14.82
N ARG A 140 6.17 10.45 14.43
CA ARG A 140 4.99 9.87 15.07
C ARG A 140 3.97 9.48 14.03
N VAL A 141 3.13 8.51 14.38
CA VAL A 141 2.18 7.88 13.47
C VAL A 141 0.81 7.81 14.13
N PHE A 142 -0.21 8.24 13.39
CA PHE A 142 -1.60 8.12 13.77
C PHE A 142 -2.36 7.23 12.78
N ARG A 143 -3.36 6.52 13.28
CA ARG A 143 -4.48 6.04 12.45
C ARG A 143 -5.72 6.86 12.73
N PHE A 144 -6.63 6.86 11.77
CA PHE A 144 -7.97 7.40 11.91
C PHE A 144 -8.99 6.43 11.30
N ASP A 145 -9.96 6.02 12.11
CA ASP A 145 -11.13 5.28 11.68
C ASP A 145 -12.20 6.24 11.16
N LYS A 146 -12.50 6.19 9.87
CA LYS A 146 -13.46 7.11 9.24
C LYS A 146 -14.89 6.88 9.70
N LYS A 147 -15.26 5.65 10.08
CA LYS A 147 -16.62 5.29 10.49
C LYS A 147 -16.92 5.80 11.90
N THR A 148 -15.99 5.58 12.83
CA THR A 148 -16.17 6.01 14.23
C THR A 148 -15.61 7.40 14.50
N LYS A 149 -14.92 8.00 13.52
CA LYS A 149 -14.16 9.26 13.66
C LYS A 149 -13.13 9.20 14.79
N THR A 150 -12.55 8.02 15.00
CA THR A 150 -11.61 7.77 16.08
C THR A 150 -10.18 7.91 15.58
N GLU A 151 -9.42 8.84 16.15
CA GLU A 151 -7.98 8.96 15.97
C GLU A 151 -7.26 8.21 17.08
N THR A 152 -6.19 7.50 16.73
CA THR A 152 -5.32 6.78 17.67
C THR A 152 -3.87 7.11 17.38
N LEU A 153 -3.08 7.46 18.40
CA LEU A 153 -1.63 7.57 18.28
C LEU A 153 -1.01 6.18 18.38
N ILE A 154 -0.47 5.66 17.28
CA ILE A 154 0.10 4.30 17.20
C ILE A 154 1.54 4.27 17.71
N TYR A 155 2.29 5.32 17.41
CA TYR A 155 3.72 5.41 17.66
C TYR A 155 4.15 6.87 17.77
N GLN A 156 5.11 7.14 18.64
CA GLN A 156 5.79 8.43 18.71
C GLN A 156 7.21 8.22 19.20
N ASN A 157 8.18 8.80 18.50
CA ASN A 157 9.55 8.87 18.95
C ASN A 157 9.62 9.61 20.30
N ALA A 158 10.36 9.08 21.28
CA ALA A 158 10.49 9.68 22.61
C ALA A 158 11.00 11.14 22.55
N ASN A 159 11.80 11.47 21.54
CA ASN A 159 12.33 12.82 21.36
C ASN A 159 11.34 13.75 20.63
N PHE A 160 10.23 13.26 20.07
CA PHE A 160 9.34 14.05 19.22
C PHE A 160 8.79 15.28 19.91
N SER A 161 8.47 15.16 21.20
CA SER A 161 7.81 16.20 21.98
C SER A 161 8.72 16.86 23.04
N THR A 162 10.03 16.66 22.98
CA THR A 162 10.98 17.36 23.86
C THR A 162 11.00 18.86 23.56
N SER A 163 11.37 19.69 24.54
CA SER A 163 11.34 21.14 24.42
C SER A 163 12.13 21.67 23.22
N SER A 164 13.27 21.07 22.89
CA SER A 164 14.09 21.42 21.72
C SER A 164 13.42 21.04 20.39
N ASN A 165 12.71 19.90 20.34
CA ASN A 165 12.07 19.44 19.11
C ASN A 165 10.71 20.10 18.86
N ARG A 166 10.04 20.62 19.90
CA ARG A 166 8.77 21.35 19.74
C ARG A 166 8.89 22.59 18.85
N THR A 167 10.07 23.19 18.75
CA THR A 167 10.34 24.35 17.88
C THR A 167 10.67 23.96 16.44
N VAL A 168 10.97 22.68 16.18
CA VAL A 168 11.26 22.19 14.84
C VAL A 168 9.93 21.94 14.09
N PRO A 169 9.73 22.50 12.89
CA PRO A 169 8.50 22.31 12.12
C PRO A 169 8.16 20.84 11.89
N ILE A 170 6.87 20.53 11.83
CA ILE A 170 6.36 19.19 11.50
C ILE A 170 6.08 19.13 10.01
N ILE A 171 6.60 18.08 9.36
CA ILE A 171 6.18 17.67 8.03
C ILE A 171 5.17 16.53 8.21
N SER A 172 4.01 16.64 7.56
CA SER A 172 2.91 15.68 7.68
C SER A 172 2.58 15.07 6.34
N LYS A 173 2.44 13.74 6.30
CA LYS A 173 1.94 12.98 5.15
C LYS A 173 0.73 12.18 5.60
N THR A 174 -0.42 12.45 4.98
CA THR A 174 -1.66 11.71 5.23
C THR A 174 -1.93 10.79 4.04
N VAL A 175 -2.29 9.55 4.34
CA VAL A 175 -2.73 8.54 3.37
C VAL A 175 -4.17 8.18 3.70
N ASP A 176 -5.04 8.20 2.70
CA ASP A 176 -6.38 7.60 2.80
C ASP A 176 -6.35 6.26 2.07
N PHE A 177 -6.45 5.14 2.80
CA PHE A 177 -6.32 3.82 2.17
C PHE A 177 -7.47 3.52 1.22
N GLY A 178 -8.57 4.28 1.27
CA GLY A 178 -9.64 4.21 0.26
C GLY A 178 -9.26 4.80 -1.10
N SER A 179 -8.07 5.40 -1.23
CA SER A 179 -7.53 5.92 -2.49
C SER A 179 -6.79 4.88 -3.33
N PHE A 180 -6.53 3.68 -2.78
CA PHE A 180 -5.94 2.55 -3.52
C PHE A 180 -6.72 2.31 -4.81
N ILE A 181 -6.04 2.37 -5.96
CA ILE A 181 -6.59 2.30 -7.32
C ILE A 181 -7.69 3.31 -7.66
N LYS A 182 -7.75 4.45 -6.97
CA LYS A 182 -8.74 5.52 -7.19
C LYS A 182 -8.14 6.86 -7.62
N GLU A 183 -6.82 6.99 -7.66
CA GLU A 183 -6.13 8.23 -8.02
C GLU A 183 -5.48 8.18 -9.41
N GLY A 184 -5.36 9.33 -10.07
CA GLY A 184 -4.81 9.43 -11.42
C GLY A 184 -5.75 8.94 -12.53
N SER A 185 -5.21 8.79 -13.74
CA SER A 185 -5.96 8.33 -14.92
C SER A 185 -6.36 6.86 -14.80
N GLU A 186 -7.35 6.42 -15.59
CA GLU A 186 -7.76 5.00 -15.62
C GLU A 186 -6.57 4.06 -15.90
N LEU A 187 -5.70 4.45 -16.83
CA LEU A 187 -4.49 3.70 -17.14
C LEU A 187 -3.58 3.56 -15.91
N LYS A 188 -3.37 4.64 -15.14
CA LYS A 188 -2.55 4.59 -13.91
C LYS A 188 -3.16 3.70 -12.84
N ARG A 189 -4.48 3.75 -12.64
CA ARG A 189 -5.19 2.90 -11.65
C ARG A 189 -5.10 1.43 -12.01
N LYS A 190 -5.25 1.09 -13.30
CA LYS A 190 -5.07 -0.29 -13.78
C LYS A 190 -3.60 -0.75 -13.69
N ARG A 191 -2.64 0.13 -14.00
CA ARG A 191 -1.20 -0.14 -13.78
C ARG A 191 -0.87 -0.35 -12.31
N GLU A 192 -1.47 0.42 -11.41
CA GLU A 192 -1.32 0.23 -9.96
C GLU A 192 -1.79 -1.16 -9.53
N LEU A 193 -3.01 -1.53 -9.92
CA LEU A 193 -3.55 -2.85 -9.60
C LEU A 193 -2.67 -3.96 -10.18
N ALA A 194 -2.25 -3.83 -11.43
CA ALA A 194 -1.36 -4.80 -12.07
C ALA A 194 0.01 -4.90 -11.38
N ALA A 195 0.60 -3.76 -10.97
CA ALA A 195 1.89 -3.72 -10.29
C ALA A 195 1.80 -4.32 -8.88
N PHE A 196 0.74 -4.03 -8.14
CA PHE A 196 0.44 -4.64 -6.85
C PHE A 196 0.33 -6.17 -6.99
N LEU A 197 -0.54 -6.64 -7.89
CA LEU A 197 -0.77 -8.06 -8.14
C LEU A 197 0.49 -8.79 -8.61
N ALA A 198 1.30 -8.15 -9.47
CA ALA A 198 2.54 -8.73 -9.97
C ALA A 198 3.58 -8.92 -8.87
N ASN A 199 3.73 -7.93 -7.99
CA ASN A 199 4.66 -8.02 -6.87
C ASN A 199 4.22 -9.09 -5.87
N ILE A 200 2.95 -9.11 -5.44
CA ILE A 200 2.49 -10.15 -4.50
C ILE A 200 2.55 -11.55 -5.14
N SER A 201 2.37 -11.66 -6.45
CA SER A 201 2.53 -12.93 -7.19
C SER A 201 3.97 -13.41 -7.21
N HIS A 202 4.93 -12.49 -7.25
CA HIS A 202 6.34 -12.82 -7.10
C HIS A 202 6.65 -13.31 -5.67
N GLU A 203 6.22 -12.55 -4.65
CA GLU A 203 6.49 -12.88 -3.24
C GLU A 203 5.95 -14.25 -2.82
N THR A 204 4.82 -14.65 -3.41
CA THR A 204 4.07 -15.86 -3.02
C THR A 204 4.17 -16.99 -4.05
N GLY A 205 4.90 -16.73 -5.15
CA GLY A 205 4.90 -17.60 -6.30
C GLY A 205 5.78 -18.83 -6.14
N ILE A 206 5.59 -19.79 -7.03
CA ILE A 206 6.49 -20.93 -7.21
C ILE A 206 6.72 -21.17 -8.71
N VAL A 207 7.81 -21.85 -9.08
CA VAL A 207 7.97 -22.40 -10.43
C VAL A 207 8.06 -23.91 -10.31
N ILE A 208 7.02 -24.62 -10.77
CA ILE A 208 6.98 -26.09 -10.75
C ILE A 208 7.23 -26.63 -12.16
N SER A 209 8.50 -26.89 -12.48
CA SER A 209 8.95 -27.33 -13.82
C SER A 209 8.34 -28.65 -14.29
N ARG A 210 7.85 -29.49 -13.37
CA ARG A 210 7.19 -30.77 -13.68
C ARG A 210 5.86 -30.59 -14.43
N PHE A 211 5.20 -29.44 -14.30
CA PHE A 211 3.97 -29.15 -15.02
C PHE A 211 4.30 -28.24 -16.21
N ALA A 212 3.93 -28.66 -17.41
CA ALA A 212 4.08 -27.89 -18.64
C ALA A 212 3.07 -26.71 -18.69
N ARG A 213 3.26 -25.72 -17.81
CA ARG A 213 2.44 -24.51 -17.70
C ARG A 213 3.29 -23.26 -17.85
N SER A 214 2.65 -22.16 -18.24
CA SER A 214 3.29 -20.84 -18.23
C SER A 214 3.80 -20.52 -16.81
N PRO A 215 5.04 -20.04 -16.64
CA PRO A 215 5.62 -19.79 -15.33
C PRO A 215 4.85 -18.76 -14.48
N HIS A 216 3.97 -17.96 -15.09
CA HIS A 216 3.21 -16.90 -14.42
C HIS A 216 1.78 -17.31 -14.06
N VAL A 217 1.45 -18.61 -14.00
CA VAL A 217 0.16 -19.10 -13.45
C VAL A 217 0.23 -19.41 -11.95
N TRP A 218 1.43 -19.36 -11.38
CA TRP A 218 1.75 -19.85 -10.05
C TRP A 218 1.84 -18.75 -8.98
N GLY A 219 1.32 -17.55 -9.27
CA GLY A 219 1.23 -16.48 -8.28
C GLY A 219 0.23 -16.86 -7.19
N LEU A 220 0.41 -16.32 -5.98
CA LEU A 220 -0.47 -16.57 -4.84
C LEU A 220 -0.50 -18.04 -4.40
N TYR A 221 0.61 -18.77 -4.56
CA TYR A 221 0.70 -20.19 -4.26
C TYR A 221 1.04 -20.48 -2.79
N TRP A 222 1.83 -19.62 -2.16
CA TRP A 222 2.21 -19.70 -0.74
C TRP A 222 1.66 -18.51 0.05
N ASN A 223 1.31 -18.73 1.31
CA ASN A 223 0.91 -17.69 2.26
C ASN A 223 1.84 -17.57 3.47
N GLU A 224 2.88 -18.38 3.54
CA GLU A 224 3.93 -18.35 4.56
C GLU A 224 5.27 -18.72 3.92
N GLU A 225 6.35 -18.12 4.42
CA GLU A 225 7.71 -18.41 3.94
C GLU A 225 8.03 -19.90 4.14
N ILE A 226 8.32 -20.58 3.03
CA ILE A 226 8.40 -22.05 2.94
C ILE A 226 9.36 -22.65 3.97
N SER A 227 10.48 -21.98 4.25
CA SER A 227 11.53 -22.42 5.18
C SER A 227 11.08 -22.45 6.64
N TYR A 228 9.96 -21.80 6.99
CA TYR A 228 9.43 -21.73 8.35
C TYR A 228 8.16 -22.53 8.58
N ILE A 229 7.52 -23.02 7.51
CA ILE A 229 6.31 -23.86 7.62
C ILE A 229 6.62 -25.11 8.45
N ASN A 230 5.80 -25.38 9.46
CA ASN A 230 5.94 -26.50 10.39
C ASN A 230 7.28 -26.53 11.16
N THR A 231 7.90 -25.37 11.38
CA THR A 231 9.12 -25.24 12.19
C THR A 231 8.88 -24.42 13.46
N THR A 232 9.78 -24.55 14.43
CA THR A 232 9.84 -23.68 15.62
C THR A 232 10.95 -22.64 15.52
N THR A 233 11.53 -22.44 14.33
CA THR A 233 12.66 -21.54 14.12
C THR A 233 12.22 -20.10 14.34
N VAL A 234 12.95 -19.37 15.20
CA VAL A 234 12.71 -17.95 15.45
C VAL A 234 13.69 -17.11 14.63
N ASN A 235 13.16 -16.32 13.69
CA ASN A 235 13.93 -15.38 12.89
C ASN A 235 13.12 -14.11 12.56
N TYR A 236 13.77 -13.14 11.90
CA TYR A 236 13.26 -11.80 11.57
C TYR A 236 12.91 -10.99 12.82
N VAL A 237 13.82 -11.07 13.80
CA VAL A 237 13.70 -10.45 15.10
C VAL A 237 14.78 -9.39 15.22
N GLU A 238 14.38 -8.13 15.40
CA GLU A 238 15.27 -6.99 15.59
C GLU A 238 14.88 -6.25 16.86
N ALA A 239 15.87 -5.85 17.65
CA ALA A 239 15.63 -4.97 18.78
C ALA A 239 15.04 -3.63 18.28
N HIS A 240 13.84 -3.30 18.75
CA HIS A 240 13.15 -2.09 18.32
C HIS A 240 12.36 -1.52 19.50
N ASP A 241 12.62 -0.25 19.85
CA ASP A 241 12.07 0.37 21.06
C ASP A 241 10.54 0.36 21.10
N TYR A 242 9.90 0.55 19.95
CA TYR A 242 8.44 0.73 19.86
C TYR A 242 7.67 -0.52 19.42
N PHE A 243 8.36 -1.45 18.76
CA PHE A 243 7.77 -2.67 18.21
C PHE A 243 8.62 -3.85 18.68
N PRO A 244 8.82 -3.99 19.99
CA PRO A 244 9.73 -5.00 20.50
C PRO A 244 9.23 -6.39 20.09
N PRO A 245 10.13 -7.27 19.65
CA PRO A 245 9.76 -8.63 19.32
C PRO A 245 9.30 -9.36 20.58
N VAL A 246 8.27 -10.20 20.44
CA VAL A 246 7.78 -11.05 21.52
C VAL A 246 8.62 -12.33 21.55
N ALA A 247 9.07 -12.71 22.75
CA ALA A 247 9.89 -13.91 22.93
C ALA A 247 9.21 -15.16 22.34
N GLY A 248 9.96 -15.94 21.56
CA GLY A 248 9.46 -17.16 20.90
C GLY A 248 8.63 -16.92 19.64
N LYS A 249 8.38 -15.67 19.23
CA LYS A 249 7.66 -15.36 17.99
C LYS A 249 8.62 -15.05 16.85
N SER A 250 8.34 -15.64 15.68
CA SER A 250 9.05 -15.35 14.44
C SER A 250 8.21 -14.47 13.52
N TYR A 251 8.86 -13.48 12.92
CA TYR A 251 8.24 -12.51 12.00
C TYR A 251 8.71 -12.74 10.57
N HIS A 252 8.84 -14.00 10.15
CA HIS A 252 9.14 -14.36 8.77
C HIS A 252 7.98 -14.02 7.83
N GLY A 253 8.21 -14.18 6.53
CA GLY A 253 7.28 -13.77 5.49
C GLY A 253 5.92 -14.44 5.62
N ARG A 254 4.85 -13.64 5.72
CA ARG A 254 3.46 -14.11 5.69
C ARG A 254 2.58 -13.25 4.80
N GLY A 255 1.56 -13.89 4.23
CA GLY A 255 0.57 -13.27 3.36
C GLY A 255 1.13 -12.79 2.01
N PRO A 256 0.34 -12.00 1.27
CA PRO A 256 0.63 -11.65 -0.13
C PRO A 256 1.92 -10.85 -0.33
N ILE A 257 2.29 -9.98 0.62
CA ILE A 257 3.53 -9.19 0.52
C ILE A 257 4.70 -9.82 1.27
N GLN A 258 4.55 -11.05 1.76
CA GLN A 258 5.53 -11.72 2.64
C GLN A 258 6.01 -10.79 3.76
N LEU A 259 5.05 -10.20 4.49
CA LEU A 259 5.33 -9.24 5.56
C LEU A 259 6.33 -9.86 6.54
N SER A 260 7.45 -9.18 6.74
CA SER A 260 8.59 -9.68 7.53
C SER A 260 9.09 -8.62 8.50
N TRP A 261 9.74 -9.05 9.58
CA TRP A 261 10.28 -8.23 10.68
C TRP A 261 9.26 -7.69 11.69
N ASN A 262 9.58 -7.76 12.98
CA ASN A 262 8.71 -7.31 14.08
C ASN A 262 8.21 -5.87 13.93
N TYR A 263 9.05 -4.94 13.45
CA TYR A 263 8.64 -3.54 13.28
C TYR A 263 7.55 -3.35 12.22
N ASN A 264 7.55 -4.17 11.15
CA ASN A 264 6.50 -4.13 10.14
C ASN A 264 5.20 -4.74 10.68
N TYR A 265 5.28 -5.86 11.40
CA TYR A 265 4.12 -6.47 12.07
C TYR A 265 3.50 -5.53 13.09
N GLY A 266 4.32 -4.85 13.90
CA GLY A 266 3.89 -3.87 14.88
C GLY A 266 3.21 -2.65 14.26
N LEU A 267 3.80 -2.07 13.21
CA LEU A 267 3.22 -0.93 12.48
C LEU A 267 1.87 -1.30 11.84
N ILE A 268 1.82 -2.41 11.09
CA ILE A 268 0.59 -2.88 10.43
C ILE A 268 -0.50 -3.22 11.45
N SER A 269 -0.14 -3.86 12.56
CA SER A 269 -1.07 -4.11 13.67
C SER A 269 -1.63 -2.80 14.21
N GLY A 270 -0.77 -1.79 14.41
CA GLY A 270 -1.18 -0.46 14.83
C GLY A 270 -2.19 0.18 13.87
N ILE A 271 -1.95 0.08 12.56
CA ILE A 271 -2.85 0.63 11.54
C ILE A 271 -4.22 -0.07 11.57
N ILE A 272 -4.25 -1.40 11.61
CA ILE A 272 -5.49 -2.20 11.57
C ILE A 272 -6.26 -2.10 12.89
N TYR A 273 -5.58 -2.29 14.01
CA TYR A 273 -6.20 -2.51 15.32
C TYR A 273 -6.06 -1.34 16.29
N GLY A 274 -5.28 -0.31 15.95
CA GLY A 274 -4.96 0.78 16.88
C GLY A 274 -3.95 0.42 17.96
N SER A 275 -3.48 -0.83 17.97
CA SER A 275 -2.39 -1.30 18.82
C SER A 275 -1.46 -2.22 18.04
N LYS A 276 -0.16 -2.08 18.31
CA LYS A 276 0.91 -2.93 17.78
C LYS A 276 0.81 -4.40 18.24
N ASP A 277 0.12 -4.65 19.35
CA ASP A 277 0.32 -5.88 20.13
C ASP A 277 -0.26 -7.12 19.44
N LYS A 278 -1.35 -7.00 18.69
CA LYS A 278 -2.07 -8.16 18.15
C LYS A 278 -1.20 -8.99 17.19
N LEU A 279 -0.56 -8.36 16.20
CA LEU A 279 0.32 -9.10 15.28
C LEU A 279 1.74 -9.28 15.82
N LEU A 280 2.16 -8.52 16.84
CA LEU A 280 3.40 -8.82 17.57
C LEU A 280 3.28 -10.11 18.38
N GLN A 281 2.14 -10.31 19.06
CA GLN A 281 1.87 -11.48 19.90
C GLN A 281 1.38 -12.68 19.10
N GLN A 282 0.65 -12.47 18.00
CA GLN A 282 0.07 -13.55 17.19
C GLN A 282 0.33 -13.31 15.69
N PRO A 283 1.60 -13.30 15.24
CA PRO A 283 1.94 -13.12 13.83
C PRO A 283 1.34 -14.19 12.91
N GLU A 284 1.08 -15.39 13.43
CA GLU A 284 0.43 -16.50 12.74
C GLU A 284 -1.01 -16.20 12.27
N LEU A 285 -1.68 -15.18 12.83
CA LEU A 285 -3.01 -14.78 12.37
C LEU A 285 -3.04 -14.44 10.88
N ILE A 286 -1.94 -13.91 10.35
CA ILE A 286 -1.84 -13.60 8.92
C ILE A 286 -1.99 -14.88 8.09
N VAL A 287 -1.39 -16.02 8.46
CA VAL A 287 -1.51 -17.28 7.69
C VAL A 287 -2.92 -17.82 7.67
N ASN A 288 -3.68 -17.60 8.75
CA ASN A 288 -4.99 -18.19 8.96
C ASN A 288 -6.15 -17.35 8.40
N ASP A 289 -5.92 -16.06 8.15
CA ASP A 289 -6.95 -15.12 7.69
C ASP A 289 -6.52 -14.43 6.39
N GLY A 290 -7.07 -14.93 5.27
CA GLY A 290 -6.79 -14.41 3.93
C GLY A 290 -7.19 -12.94 3.74
N LYS A 291 -8.24 -12.48 4.43
CA LYS A 291 -8.62 -11.06 4.42
C LYS A 291 -7.53 -10.25 5.11
N LEU A 292 -7.11 -10.64 6.31
CA LEU A 292 -6.00 -10.00 7.02
C LEU A 292 -4.72 -9.99 6.19
N GLY A 293 -4.42 -11.09 5.49
CA GLY A 293 -3.34 -11.17 4.51
C GLY A 293 -3.40 -10.07 3.46
N PHE A 294 -4.52 -9.92 2.75
CA PHE A 294 -4.65 -8.83 1.78
C PHE A 294 -4.57 -7.44 2.41
N MET A 295 -5.12 -7.26 3.62
CA MET A 295 -4.99 -5.99 4.34
C MET A 295 -3.51 -5.63 4.55
N THR A 296 -2.66 -6.57 4.98
CA THR A 296 -1.23 -6.27 5.20
C THR A 296 -0.53 -5.83 3.92
N ALA A 297 -0.85 -6.46 2.78
CA ALA A 297 -0.26 -6.13 1.49
C ALA A 297 -0.70 -4.75 0.99
N ILE A 298 -2.00 -4.44 1.05
CA ILE A 298 -2.52 -3.13 0.63
C ILE A 298 -1.95 -2.02 1.52
N LEU A 299 -1.93 -2.23 2.84
CA LEU A 299 -1.37 -1.25 3.77
C LEU A 299 0.12 -1.02 3.53
N PHE A 300 0.91 -2.08 3.29
CA PHE A 300 2.32 -1.92 2.94
C PHE A 300 2.50 -1.12 1.65
N TRP A 301 1.72 -1.44 0.61
CA TRP A 301 1.75 -0.76 -0.69
C TRP A 301 1.49 0.75 -0.60
N MET A 302 0.53 1.12 0.26
CA MET A 302 0.05 2.49 0.43
C MET A 302 0.84 3.30 1.48
N THR A 303 1.62 2.65 2.36
CA THR A 303 2.26 3.32 3.50
C THR A 303 3.70 3.76 3.15
N PRO A 304 4.02 5.07 3.18
CA PRO A 304 5.40 5.53 3.02
C PRO A 304 6.24 5.17 4.24
N GLN A 305 7.48 4.75 4.00
CA GLN A 305 8.48 4.45 5.03
C GLN A 305 9.78 5.22 4.71
N PRO A 306 9.89 6.50 5.13
CA PRO A 306 11.02 7.35 4.75
C PRO A 306 12.39 6.67 4.96
N PRO A 307 13.29 6.76 3.97
CA PRO A 307 13.21 7.61 2.78
C PRO A 307 12.29 7.10 1.66
N LYS A 308 11.75 5.86 1.74
CA LYS A 308 10.91 5.28 0.70
C LYS A 308 9.54 6.00 0.60
N PRO A 309 9.08 6.38 -0.60
CA PRO A 309 7.68 6.75 -0.82
C PRO A 309 6.77 5.51 -0.69
N SER A 310 5.46 5.71 -0.76
CA SER A 310 4.54 4.59 -0.99
C SER A 310 4.65 4.11 -2.44
N ALA A 311 4.39 2.82 -2.69
CA ALA A 311 4.33 2.30 -4.05
C ALA A 311 3.13 2.89 -4.82
N HIS A 312 2.03 3.17 -4.10
CA HIS A 312 0.90 3.93 -4.60
C HIS A 312 1.31 5.27 -5.21
N ASP A 313 1.94 6.16 -4.44
CA ASP A 313 2.33 7.51 -4.88
C ASP A 313 3.25 7.47 -6.10
N VAL A 314 4.11 6.46 -6.18
CA VAL A 314 4.95 6.24 -7.37
C VAL A 314 4.10 5.94 -8.59
N VAL A 315 3.20 4.96 -8.53
CA VAL A 315 2.44 4.54 -9.73
C VAL A 315 1.45 5.61 -10.17
N VAL A 316 0.80 6.31 -9.23
CA VAL A 316 -0.15 7.38 -9.58
C VAL A 316 0.55 8.69 -9.95
N GLY A 317 1.86 8.80 -9.69
CA GLY A 317 2.71 9.93 -10.09
C GLY A 317 2.70 11.10 -9.11
N ASN A 318 2.43 10.84 -7.83
CA ASN A 318 2.54 11.79 -6.72
C ASN A 318 3.96 11.83 -6.11
N TRP A 319 4.82 10.87 -6.44
CA TRP A 319 6.22 10.87 -6.01
C TRP A 319 7.08 11.75 -6.92
N THR A 320 7.75 12.73 -6.30
CA THR A 320 8.81 13.53 -6.90
C THR A 320 10.13 13.15 -6.23
N PRO A 321 11.10 12.59 -6.96
CA PRO A 321 12.37 12.19 -6.37
C PRO A 321 13.20 13.42 -5.95
N SER A 322 13.83 13.33 -4.80
CA SER A 322 14.84 14.25 -4.31
C SER A 322 16.14 14.15 -5.14
N GLU A 323 17.03 15.14 -4.99
CA GLU A 323 18.36 15.11 -5.62
C GLU A 323 19.16 13.84 -5.23
N SER A 324 19.02 13.38 -3.98
CA SER A 324 19.66 12.15 -3.51
C SER A 324 19.10 10.92 -4.22
N GLU A 325 17.78 10.81 -4.36
CA GLU A 325 17.13 9.71 -5.11
C GLU A 325 17.52 9.74 -6.59
N ILE A 326 17.56 10.92 -7.21
CA ILE A 326 18.02 11.09 -8.60
C ILE A 326 19.46 10.59 -8.75
N SER A 327 20.35 10.93 -7.82
CA SER A 327 21.76 10.47 -7.85
C SER A 327 21.90 8.95 -7.74
N LYS A 328 20.89 8.28 -7.15
CA LYS A 328 20.79 6.82 -7.05
C LYS A 328 20.10 6.17 -8.25
N GLY A 329 19.76 6.94 -9.28
CA GLY A 329 19.04 6.45 -10.47
C GLY A 329 17.54 6.21 -10.25
N LEU A 330 16.98 6.65 -9.12
CA LEU A 330 15.56 6.56 -8.79
C LEU A 330 14.83 7.78 -9.39
N THR A 331 14.74 7.84 -10.71
CA THR A 331 14.28 9.04 -11.43
C THR A 331 12.90 8.89 -12.07
N GLN A 332 12.58 7.68 -12.56
CA GLN A 332 11.39 7.44 -13.35
C GLN A 332 10.37 6.62 -12.56
N ALA A 333 9.21 7.21 -12.29
CA ALA A 333 8.06 6.50 -11.74
C ALA A 333 7.63 5.33 -12.65
N GLY A 334 7.27 4.20 -12.04
CA GLY A 334 6.83 3.00 -12.75
C GLY A 334 7.13 1.71 -11.98
N PHE A 335 6.90 0.57 -12.64
CA PHE A 335 7.02 -0.74 -12.02
C PHE A 335 8.38 -1.00 -11.33
N GLY A 336 9.50 -0.63 -11.94
CA GLY A 336 10.84 -0.83 -11.36
C GLY A 336 11.04 -0.15 -10.01
N ILE A 337 10.46 1.03 -9.78
CA ILE A 337 10.55 1.72 -8.48
C ILE A 337 9.73 0.98 -7.41
N THR A 338 8.61 0.36 -7.77
CA THR A 338 7.84 -0.47 -6.82
C THR A 338 8.66 -1.66 -6.30
N ILE A 339 9.50 -2.25 -7.17
CA ILE A 339 10.47 -3.29 -6.78
C ILE A 339 11.50 -2.73 -5.81
N MET A 340 12.03 -1.53 -6.07
CA MET A 340 12.99 -0.87 -5.18
C MET A 340 12.42 -0.58 -3.79
N ILE A 341 11.14 -0.21 -3.70
CA ILE A 341 10.44 0.01 -2.43
C ILE A 341 10.35 -1.30 -1.63
N ILE A 342 9.92 -2.38 -2.30
CA ILE A 342 9.69 -3.69 -1.68
C ILE A 342 11.01 -4.34 -1.27
N ASN A 343 11.97 -4.49 -2.18
CA ASN A 343 13.18 -5.28 -1.92
C ASN A 343 14.47 -4.72 -2.58
N GLY A 344 14.57 -3.41 -2.73
CA GLY A 344 15.69 -2.78 -3.44
C GLY A 344 17.10 -3.11 -2.90
N ILE A 345 17.23 -3.48 -1.63
CA ILE A 345 18.53 -3.91 -1.05
C ILE A 345 19.06 -5.17 -1.76
N LEU A 346 18.17 -6.11 -2.07
CA LEU A 346 18.53 -7.38 -2.72
C LEU A 346 18.32 -7.33 -4.24
N GLU A 347 17.43 -6.46 -4.71
CA GLU A 347 16.94 -6.43 -6.08
C GLU A 347 17.29 -5.15 -6.85
N GLY A 348 18.14 -4.28 -6.28
CA GLY A 348 18.63 -3.07 -6.94
C GLY A 348 19.72 -3.36 -7.99
N ASN A 349 19.72 -2.55 -9.05
CA ASN A 349 20.67 -2.63 -10.16
C ASN A 349 20.68 -4.00 -10.88
N LEU A 350 19.51 -4.59 -11.10
CA LEU A 350 19.38 -5.89 -11.74
C LEU A 350 18.58 -5.84 -13.04
N ALA A 351 19.09 -6.56 -14.04
CA ALA A 351 18.43 -6.76 -15.33
C ALA A 351 17.41 -7.91 -15.25
N GLU A 352 16.57 -8.02 -16.29
CA GLU A 352 15.55 -9.09 -16.40
C GLU A 352 16.13 -10.49 -16.62
N THR A 353 17.47 -10.63 -16.71
CA THR A 353 18.16 -11.92 -16.65
C THR A 353 18.27 -12.45 -15.22
N ASP A 354 18.15 -11.59 -14.19
CA ASP A 354 18.02 -12.05 -12.80
C ASP A 354 16.63 -12.66 -12.60
N ARG A 355 16.58 -13.85 -12.00
CA ARG A 355 15.34 -14.61 -11.82
C ARG A 355 14.25 -13.84 -11.06
N ARG A 356 14.62 -12.95 -10.13
CA ARG A 356 13.65 -12.21 -9.30
C ARG A 356 12.99 -11.11 -10.11
N ILE A 357 13.81 -10.30 -10.78
CA ILE A 357 13.32 -9.25 -11.69
C ILE A 357 12.52 -9.88 -12.84
N ASN A 358 13.02 -10.97 -13.42
CA ASN A 358 12.31 -11.71 -14.47
C ASN A 358 10.90 -12.11 -14.03
N SER A 359 10.78 -12.67 -12.82
CA SER A 359 9.50 -13.11 -12.27
C SER A 359 8.54 -11.94 -12.03
N ARG A 360 8.99 -10.86 -11.36
CA ARG A 360 8.15 -9.66 -11.14
C ARG A 360 7.66 -9.07 -12.46
N VAL A 361 8.57 -8.84 -13.39
CA VAL A 361 8.25 -8.23 -14.70
C VAL A 361 7.37 -9.15 -15.54
N GLY A 362 7.61 -10.46 -15.50
CA GLY A 362 6.81 -11.44 -16.23
C GLY A 362 5.37 -11.52 -15.73
N TYR A 363 5.14 -11.45 -14.41
CA TYR A 363 3.79 -11.30 -13.86
C TYR A 363 3.15 -9.98 -14.28
N TYR A 364 3.89 -8.87 -14.20
CA TYR A 364 3.36 -7.56 -14.60
C TYR A 364 2.91 -7.56 -16.06
N ARG A 365 3.76 -8.03 -16.99
CA ARG A 365 3.42 -8.18 -18.41
C ARG A 365 2.18 -9.04 -18.62
N LYS A 366 2.10 -10.21 -17.98
CA LYS A 366 0.93 -11.10 -18.10
C LYS A 366 -0.35 -10.38 -17.68
N ILE A 367 -0.34 -9.75 -16.51
CA ILE A 367 -1.52 -9.09 -15.94
C ILE A 367 -1.92 -7.90 -16.81
N THR A 368 -0.97 -7.06 -17.23
CA THR A 368 -1.26 -5.88 -18.06
C THR A 368 -1.77 -6.27 -19.45
N THR A 369 -1.26 -7.35 -20.03
CA THR A 369 -1.77 -7.88 -21.30
C THR A 369 -3.20 -8.37 -21.15
N GLN A 370 -3.53 -9.10 -20.08
CA GLN A 370 -4.89 -9.56 -19.84
C GLN A 370 -5.87 -8.40 -19.60
N MET A 371 -5.44 -7.35 -18.88
CA MET A 371 -6.22 -6.13 -18.67
C MET A 371 -6.33 -5.23 -19.92
N GLY A 372 -5.61 -5.55 -21.00
CA GLY A 372 -5.60 -4.76 -22.24
C GLY A 372 -4.98 -3.36 -22.08
N ILE A 373 -4.02 -3.18 -21.16
CA ILE A 373 -3.40 -1.88 -20.89
C ILE A 373 -1.95 -1.81 -21.38
N SER A 374 -1.55 -0.64 -21.88
CA SER A 374 -0.17 -0.39 -22.31
C SER A 374 0.75 -0.15 -21.11
N ILE A 375 1.96 -0.69 -21.18
CA ILE A 375 3.09 -0.39 -20.28
C ILE A 375 4.24 0.31 -21.02
N GLU A 376 3.95 0.84 -22.21
CA GLU A 376 4.93 1.58 -23.01
C GLU A 376 5.50 2.76 -22.20
N GLY A 377 6.80 2.96 -22.36
CA GLY A 377 7.55 4.00 -21.69
C GLY A 377 7.91 3.70 -20.23
N GLU A 378 7.40 2.64 -19.60
CA GLU A 378 7.80 2.28 -18.23
C GLU A 378 9.16 1.60 -18.16
N LYS A 379 9.95 1.96 -17.14
CA LYS A 379 11.11 1.18 -16.73
C LYS A 379 10.66 0.05 -15.81
N LEU A 380 10.70 -1.18 -16.33
CA LEU A 380 10.18 -2.37 -15.63
C LEU A 380 11.19 -3.01 -14.67
N ASN A 381 12.49 -2.92 -14.98
CA ASN A 381 13.57 -3.47 -14.18
C ASN A 381 14.24 -2.40 -13.30
N THR A 382 15.24 -2.82 -12.53
CA THR A 382 15.93 -1.96 -11.55
C THR A 382 17.34 -1.58 -12.00
N VAL A 383 17.74 -1.84 -13.26
CA VAL A 383 19.09 -1.53 -13.77
C VAL A 383 19.44 -0.06 -13.52
N GLY A 384 20.60 0.21 -12.96
CA GLY A 384 21.07 1.55 -12.63
C GLY A 384 20.39 2.21 -11.43
N MET A 385 19.57 1.48 -10.66
CA MET A 385 18.95 1.96 -9.42
C MET A 385 19.70 1.41 -8.20
N SER A 386 20.08 2.29 -7.28
CA SER A 386 20.58 1.93 -5.95
C SER A 386 19.47 2.02 -4.89
N PRO A 387 19.55 1.28 -3.77
CA PRO A 387 18.55 1.32 -2.71
C PRO A 387 18.27 2.75 -2.20
N PHE A 388 17.00 3.01 -1.85
CA PHE A 388 16.51 4.27 -1.28
C PHE A 388 17.34 4.82 -0.13
#